data_AF-A0A060CI35-F1
#
_entry.id   AF-A0A060CI35-F1
#
_cell.length_a   1.000
_cell.length_b   1.000
_cell.length_c   1.000
_cell.angle_alpha   90.00
_cell.angle_beta   90.00
_cell.angle_gamma   90.00
#
_symmetry.space_group_name_H-M   'P 1'
#
loop_
_entity.id
_entity.type
_entity.pdbx_description
1 polymer ?
#
loop_
_entity_poly.entity_id
_entity_poly.type
_entity_poly.pdbx_seq_one_letter_code
_entity_poly.pdbx_strand_id
1 'polypeptide(L)'
;MFEINLSEVTSMAIMDAQEIMNLIPNRFPICYIDYVDQIEAGKSITATKNVTINESFFRGHFPGNPVMPGVLIIETLAQAASILILKSPEFLGKTAYLGAIHRAKFRQVV
;
A
#
# COMPACT_ATOMS: atom_id res chain seq x y z
N MET A 1 2.57 -33.30 -13.38
CA MET A 1 3.11 -32.79 -12.10
C MET A 1 4.21 -31.81 -12.50
N PHE A 2 3.94 -30.52 -12.40
CA PHE A 2 4.93 -29.48 -12.74
C PHE A 2 5.73 -29.19 -11.46
N GLU A 3 7.03 -29.47 -11.49
CA GLU A 3 7.96 -29.05 -10.44
C GLU A 3 8.17 -27.53 -10.58
N ILE A 4 7.68 -26.78 -9.60
CA ILE A 4 7.99 -25.36 -9.46
C ILE A 4 9.40 -25.29 -8.88
N ASN A 5 10.33 -24.73 -9.65
CA ASN A 5 11.67 -24.45 -9.15
C ASN A 5 11.61 -23.27 -8.17
N LEU A 6 11.59 -23.59 -6.87
CA LEU A 6 11.49 -22.61 -5.78
C LEU A 6 12.73 -21.71 -5.65
N SER A 7 13.82 -21.95 -6.40
CA SER A 7 15.02 -21.09 -6.37
C SER A 7 14.86 -19.76 -7.09
N GLU A 8 13.76 -19.55 -7.83
CA GLU A 8 13.44 -18.28 -8.51
C GLU A 8 12.36 -17.45 -7.79
N VAL A 9 11.90 -17.86 -6.60
CA VAL A 9 10.97 -17.06 -5.79
C VAL A 9 11.76 -15.92 -5.12
N THR A 10 12.03 -14.89 -5.92
CA THR A 10 12.66 -13.64 -5.52
C THR A 10 11.86 -12.92 -4.43
N SER A 11 12.52 -12.67 -3.29
CA SER A 11 12.10 -11.79 -2.19
C SER A 11 10.76 -12.13 -1.54
N MET A 12 10.79 -12.89 -0.44
CA MET A 12 9.68 -12.88 0.51
C MET A 12 9.42 -11.44 0.95
N ALA A 13 8.16 -10.99 0.89
CA ALA A 13 7.75 -9.70 1.43
C ALA A 13 8.27 -9.56 2.87
N ILE A 14 8.83 -8.39 3.19
CA ILE A 14 9.44 -8.14 4.50
C ILE A 14 8.40 -7.74 5.56
N MET A 15 7.19 -7.35 5.14
CA MET A 15 6.04 -7.16 6.02
C MET A 15 4.78 -7.64 5.31
N ASP A 16 3.96 -8.42 6.02
CA ASP A 16 2.62 -8.81 5.58
C ASP A 16 1.52 -7.83 6.07
N ALA A 17 0.29 -8.04 5.62
CA ALA A 17 -0.86 -7.22 6.00
C ALA A 17 -1.10 -7.15 7.51
N GLN A 18 -0.82 -8.23 8.26
CA GLN A 18 -1.03 -8.25 9.71
C GLN A 18 0.02 -7.38 10.41
N GLU A 19 1.28 -7.49 10.03
CA GLU A 19 2.36 -6.64 10.54
C GLU A 19 2.13 -5.16 10.20
N ILE A 20 1.63 -4.88 8.99
CA ILE A 20 1.26 -3.52 8.57
C ILE A 20 0.13 -2.98 9.45
N MET A 21 -0.95 -3.74 9.64
CA MET A 21 -2.07 -3.32 10.50
C MET A 21 -1.65 -3.11 11.95
N ASN A 22 -0.65 -3.83 12.45
CA ASN A 22 -0.10 -3.58 13.79
C ASN A 22 0.69 -2.27 13.87
N LEU A 23 1.29 -1.83 12.77
CA LEU A 23 2.10 -0.61 12.70
C LEU A 23 1.27 0.66 12.45
N ILE A 24 0.30 0.60 11.54
CA ILE A 24 -0.53 1.76 11.17
C ILE A 24 -1.98 1.62 11.65
N PRO A 25 -2.69 2.72 11.95
CA PRO A 25 -4.05 2.66 12.48
C PRO A 25 -5.12 2.33 11.43
N ASN A 26 -4.77 2.37 10.13
CA ASN A 26 -5.70 2.14 9.03
C ASN A 26 -6.36 0.75 9.11
N ARG A 27 -7.68 0.69 8.89
CA ARG A 27 -8.48 -0.54 8.86
C ARG A 27 -9.46 -0.51 7.69
N PHE A 28 -10.06 -1.65 7.39
CA PHE A 28 -11.14 -1.73 6.38
C PHE A 28 -12.21 -0.65 6.65
N PRO A 29 -12.69 0.07 5.62
CA PRO A 29 -12.42 -0.11 4.18
C PRO A 29 -11.24 0.71 3.62
N ILE A 30 -10.38 1.28 4.47
CA ILE A 30 -9.31 2.22 4.08
C ILE A 30 -7.91 1.76 4.51
N CYS A 31 -7.64 0.45 4.48
CA CYS A 31 -6.31 -0.13 4.62
C CYS A 31 -5.96 -0.80 3.28
N TYR A 32 -4.97 -0.28 2.57
CA TYR A 32 -4.73 -0.63 1.17
C TYR A 32 -3.40 -1.36 0.92
N ILE A 33 -2.42 -1.28 1.83
CA ILE A 33 -1.16 -1.99 1.62
C ILE A 33 -1.33 -3.46 2.00
N ASP A 34 -1.12 -4.35 1.04
CA ASP A 34 -1.19 -5.80 1.25
C ASP A 34 0.14 -6.36 1.78
N TYR A 35 1.26 -5.85 1.27
CA TYR A 35 2.60 -6.22 1.72
C TYR A 35 3.64 -5.14 1.40
N VAL A 36 4.75 -5.18 2.14
CA VAL A 36 5.96 -4.37 1.86
C VAL A 36 7.02 -5.28 1.26
N ASP A 37 7.48 -4.93 0.07
CA ASP A 37 8.50 -5.66 -0.66
C ASP A 37 9.91 -5.29 -0.17
N GLN A 38 10.16 -4.00 0.05
CA GLN A 38 11.45 -3.46 0.46
C GLN A 38 11.28 -2.22 1.34
N ILE A 39 12.16 -2.03 2.33
CA ILE A 39 12.20 -0.83 3.16
C ILE A 39 13.64 -0.47 3.54
N GLU A 40 13.97 0.81 3.39
CA GLU A 40 15.16 1.41 3.95
C GLU A 40 14.70 2.58 4.84
N ALA A 41 14.74 2.39 6.16
CA ALA A 41 14.17 3.31 7.14
C ALA A 41 14.68 4.75 6.92
N GLY A 42 13.75 5.71 6.87
CA GLY A 42 14.05 7.12 6.62
C GLY A 42 14.46 7.47 5.18
N LYS A 43 14.49 6.51 4.24
CA LYS A 43 14.95 6.74 2.86
C LYS A 43 13.93 6.32 1.80
N SER A 44 13.52 5.06 1.77
CA SER A 44 12.63 4.55 0.71
C SER A 44 11.83 3.33 1.12
N ILE A 45 10.68 3.14 0.47
CA ILE A 45 9.82 1.96 0.62
C ILE A 45 9.31 1.51 -0.75
N THR A 46 9.19 0.21 -0.95
CA THR A 46 8.43 -0.42 -2.02
C THR A 46 7.37 -1.29 -1.38
N ALA A 47 6.10 -1.02 -1.71
CA ALA A 47 4.97 -1.71 -1.13
C ALA A 47 3.91 -1.94 -2.20
N THR A 48 3.11 -2.99 -2.02
CA THR A 48 2.11 -3.43 -2.99
C THR A 48 0.69 -3.28 -2.43
N LYS A 49 -0.18 -2.71 -3.27
CA LYS A 49 -1.64 -2.78 -3.18
C LYS A 49 -2.13 -3.58 -4.39
N ASN A 50 -2.76 -4.71 -4.16
CA ASN A 50 -3.51 -5.42 -5.18
C ASN A 50 -4.82 -4.68 -5.46
N VAL A 51 -5.22 -4.69 -6.73
CA VAL A 51 -6.46 -4.08 -7.20
C VAL A 51 -7.38 -5.18 -7.68
N THR A 52 -8.58 -5.27 -7.12
CA THR A 52 -9.54 -6.34 -7.45
C THR A 52 -10.95 -5.81 -7.58
N ILE A 53 -11.71 -6.36 -8.54
CA ILE A 53 -13.11 -5.99 -8.77
C ILE A 53 -14.01 -6.19 -7.54
N ASN A 54 -13.56 -6.97 -6.56
CA ASN A 54 -14.26 -7.19 -5.29
C ASN A 54 -14.14 -6.02 -4.28
N GLU A 55 -13.41 -4.94 -4.62
CA GLU A 55 -13.32 -3.76 -3.77
C GLU A 55 -14.59 -2.89 -3.84
N SER A 56 -15.00 -2.35 -2.69
CA SER A 56 -16.31 -1.68 -2.53
C SER A 56 -16.50 -0.46 -3.43
N PHE A 57 -15.44 0.29 -3.72
CA PHE A 57 -15.50 1.51 -4.53
C PHE A 57 -15.78 1.23 -6.02
N PHE A 58 -15.49 0.02 -6.53
CA PHE A 58 -15.79 -0.33 -7.93
C PHE A 58 -17.28 -0.44 -8.22
N ARG A 59 -18.13 -0.58 -7.19
CA ARG A 59 -19.59 -0.51 -7.35
C ARG A 59 -20.05 0.85 -7.88
N GLY A 60 -19.31 1.91 -7.59
CA GLY A 60 -19.65 3.28 -7.95
C GLY A 60 -18.64 3.99 -8.86
N HIS A 61 -17.46 3.43 -9.08
CA HIS A 61 -16.39 4.09 -9.82
C HIS A 61 -15.79 3.18 -10.90
N PHE A 62 -16.40 3.07 -12.09
CA PHE A 62 -17.77 3.46 -12.44
C PHE A 62 -18.56 2.21 -12.82
N PRO A 63 -19.89 2.20 -12.67
CA PRO A 63 -20.72 1.11 -13.18
C PRO A 63 -20.42 0.81 -14.66
N GLY A 64 -20.04 -0.43 -14.98
CA GLY A 64 -19.68 -0.85 -16.34
C GLY A 64 -18.27 -0.44 -16.81
N ASN A 65 -17.54 0.34 -16.04
CA ASN A 65 -16.16 0.74 -16.32
C ASN A 65 -15.38 0.93 -15.00
N PRO A 66 -14.95 -0.17 -14.35
CA PRO A 66 -14.26 -0.10 -13.07
C PRO A 66 -12.93 0.63 -13.22
N VAL A 67 -12.73 1.67 -12.41
CA VAL A 67 -11.53 2.50 -12.36
C VAL A 67 -11.17 2.73 -10.89
N MET A 68 -9.93 2.53 -10.50
CA MET A 68 -9.48 2.87 -9.16
C MET A 68 -9.51 4.40 -8.99
N PRO A 69 -10.21 4.94 -7.98
CA PRO A 69 -10.23 6.38 -7.77
C PRO A 69 -8.80 6.91 -7.52
N GLY A 70 -8.39 7.94 -8.26
CA GLY A 70 -7.03 8.51 -8.13
C GLY A 70 -6.71 8.98 -6.71
N VAL A 71 -7.71 9.45 -5.96
CA VAL A 71 -7.55 9.81 -4.54
C VAL A 71 -7.18 8.61 -3.65
N LEU A 72 -7.63 7.40 -3.99
CA LEU A 72 -7.24 6.19 -3.25
C LEU A 72 -5.83 5.72 -3.61
N ILE A 73 -5.34 6.05 -4.80
CA ILE A 73 -3.91 5.87 -5.14
C ILE A 73 -3.07 6.76 -4.23
N ILE A 74 -3.47 8.02 -4.03
CA ILE A 74 -2.79 8.95 -3.12
C ILE A 74 -2.84 8.47 -1.67
N GLU A 75 -3.99 8.01 -1.20
CA GLU A 75 -4.12 7.44 0.15
C GLU A 75 -3.21 6.21 0.33
N THR A 76 -3.14 5.33 -0.67
CA THR A 76 -2.22 4.18 -0.67
C THR A 76 -0.75 4.64 -0.55
N LEU A 77 -0.35 5.67 -1.30
CA LEU A 77 0.99 6.25 -1.19
C LEU A 77 1.24 6.87 0.20
N ALA A 78 0.24 7.52 0.79
CA ALA A 78 0.34 8.08 2.14
C ALA A 78 0.49 6.98 3.21
N GLN A 79 -0.17 5.84 3.06
CA GLN A 79 0.00 4.67 3.94
C GLN A 79 1.40 4.07 3.82
N ALA A 80 1.91 3.93 2.59
CA ALA A 80 3.29 3.48 2.37
C ALA A 80 4.31 4.43 3.03
N ALA A 81 4.14 5.74 2.87
CA ALA A 81 4.97 6.73 3.54
C ALA A 81 4.84 6.66 5.08
N SER A 82 3.64 6.40 5.60
CA SER A 82 3.41 6.23 7.04
C SER A 82 4.15 5.00 7.58
N ILE A 83 4.12 3.88 6.87
CA ILE A 83 4.91 2.68 7.23
C ILE A 83 6.40 3.02 7.27
N LEU A 84 6.91 3.72 6.26
CA LEU A 84 8.32 4.14 6.19
C LEU A 84 8.73 5.00 7.39
N ILE A 85 7.90 5.98 7.77
CA ILE A 85 8.16 6.88 8.90
C ILE A 85 8.08 6.13 10.23
N LEU A 86 7.00 5.39 10.46
CA LEU A 86 6.73 4.75 11.76
C LEU A 86 7.64 3.55 12.04
N LYS A 87 8.32 3.02 11.02
CA LYS A 87 9.37 2.00 11.21
C LYS A 87 10.67 2.59 11.74
N SER A 88 10.89 3.91 11.63
CA SER A 88 12.05 4.57 12.23
C SER A 88 11.92 4.62 13.76
N PRO A 89 13.00 4.34 14.53
CA PRO A 89 12.95 4.30 16.00
C PRO A 89 12.41 5.57 16.66
N GLU A 90 12.65 6.74 16.05
CA GLU A 90 12.23 8.04 16.55
C GLU A 90 10.70 8.25 16.52
N PHE A 91 9.98 7.51 15.67
CA PHE A 91 8.54 7.64 15.47
C PHE A 91 7.76 6.41 15.95
N LEU A 92 8.41 5.48 16.65
CA LEU A 92 7.75 4.28 17.15
C LEU A 92 6.57 4.64 18.08
N GLY A 93 5.41 4.04 17.81
CA GLY A 93 4.18 4.28 18.58
C GLY A 93 3.52 5.65 18.32
N LYS A 94 3.95 6.39 17.30
CA LYS A 94 3.30 7.63 16.86
C LYS A 94 2.26 7.36 15.77
N THR A 95 1.47 8.39 15.46
CA THR A 95 0.54 8.40 14.33
C THR A 95 1.04 9.37 13.29
N ALA A 96 1.17 8.92 12.04
CA ALA A 96 1.50 9.79 10.91
C ALA A 96 0.24 10.51 10.40
N TYR A 97 0.40 11.76 9.97
CA TYR A 97 -0.65 12.56 9.34
C TYR A 97 -0.15 13.09 8.00
N LEU A 98 -1.00 13.01 6.97
CA LEU A 98 -0.71 13.60 5.67
C LEU A 98 -0.91 15.12 5.74
N GLY A 99 0.20 15.87 5.74
CA GLY A 99 0.15 17.34 5.86
C GLY A 99 -0.20 18.07 4.56
N ALA A 100 0.38 17.64 3.44
CA ALA A 100 0.14 18.26 2.13
C ALA A 100 0.43 17.28 0.99
N ILE A 101 -0.20 17.52 -0.16
CA ILE A 101 0.08 16.84 -1.42
C ILE A 101 0.49 17.90 -2.43
N HIS A 102 1.65 17.73 -3.06
CA HIS A 102 2.14 18.64 -4.09
C HIS A 102 2.33 17.91 -5.41
N ARG A 103 1.88 18.54 -6.51
CA ARG A 103 2.17 18.12 -7.90
C ARG A 103 1.73 16.69 -8.26
N ALA A 104 0.65 16.18 -7.67
CA ALA A 104 0.07 14.89 -8.06
C ALA A 104 -0.42 14.93 -9.53
N LYS A 105 -0.04 13.92 -10.32
CA LYS A 105 -0.46 13.75 -11.73
C LYS A 105 -0.71 12.28 -12.01
N PHE A 106 -1.92 11.94 -12.46
CA PHE A 106 -2.28 10.58 -12.87
C PHE A 106 -2.05 10.44 -14.38
N ARG A 107 -1.23 9.48 -14.77
CA ARG A 107 -0.82 9.27 -16.18
C ARG A 107 -1.52 8.10 -16.85
N GLN A 108 -1.91 7.11 -16.05
CA GLN A 108 -2.56 5.88 -16.49
C GLN A 108 -3.71 5.56 -15.53
N VAL A 109 -4.79 5.03 -16.10
CA VAL A 109 -5.92 4.49 -15.35
C VAL A 109 -5.51 3.14 -14.76
N VAL A 110 -5.80 2.97 -13.47
CA VAL A 110 -5.66 1.70 -12.75
C VAL A 110 -7.05 1.11 -12.54
#